data_AF-A0A955BWD7-F1
#
_entry.id   AF-A0A955BWD7-F1
#
_cell.length_a   1.000
_cell.length_b   1.000
_cell.length_c   1.000
_cell.angle_alpha   90.00
_cell.angle_beta   90.00
_cell.angle_gamma   90.00
#
_symmetry.space_group_name_H-M   'P 1'
#
loop_
_entity.id
_entity.type
_entity.pdbx_description
1 polymer ?
#
loop_
_entity_poly.entity_id
_entity_poly.type
_entity_poly.pdbx_seq_one_letter_code
_entity_poly.pdbx_strand_id
1 'polypeptide(L)'
;MRITPIAIGEVQAACHGPWCEPDAHQRVGGVFPRTARAAFLLAVLWSAAPAFAVNYAWVGGISDIWSTSGNWDGGDLNPPGPPGSSDTATIGSQALRPDVQLDIDTPQINGLTMTSGVTLSTNGHRLFVNDGVNSALTSLSGAGTTLIIDSGPLAFDVDTDLLTIGSGATVDMAGGDMQVDSGPLTIGSGGILSGYGSVHVDQSVASSTALLVNNGLLRSSRPDLSPTTSHYELAIQSSDADARLDLDGSSGNGQVSLDFNTTLNLDVPILEPFSDLVTLNQASVLDVASNWSADSLSTFEIDADQIVQVGSAAPRSATIRGGDLTASGVIHVDSGTAVFEADLHATSSASITVDSDARIRFDGDAVIDSGAAFTL
;
A
#
# COMPACT_ATOMS: atom_id res chain seq x y z
N MET A 1 11.39 16.34 39.42
CA MET A 1 10.96 14.99 39.85
C MET A 1 11.87 14.01 39.15
N ARG A 2 12.82 13.38 39.85
CA ARG A 2 13.81 12.46 39.27
C ARG A 2 13.28 11.05 39.38
N ILE A 3 13.15 10.36 38.25
CA ILE A 3 12.79 8.94 38.18
C ILE A 3 14.09 8.16 37.96
N THR A 4 14.38 7.25 38.89
CA THR A 4 15.52 6.33 38.86
C THR A 4 15.07 5.02 38.20
N PRO A 5 15.88 4.32 37.38
CA PRO A 5 15.50 3.04 36.80
C PRO A 5 15.53 1.91 37.83
N ILE A 6 14.51 1.04 37.78
CA ILE A 6 14.41 -0.21 38.53
C ILE A 6 15.15 -1.31 37.76
N ALA A 7 16.09 -1.98 38.42
CA ALA A 7 16.78 -3.16 37.90
C ALA A 7 15.86 -4.39 37.97
N ILE A 8 15.77 -5.14 36.87
CA ILE A 8 15.08 -6.43 36.79
C ILE A 8 16.13 -7.52 37.07
N GLY A 9 15.94 -8.25 38.17
CA GLY A 9 16.82 -9.33 38.59
C GLY A 9 16.56 -10.64 37.85
N GLU A 10 17.64 -11.34 37.51
CA GLU A 10 17.65 -12.73 37.09
C GLU A 10 16.98 -13.65 38.14
N VAL A 11 16.03 -14.48 37.69
CA VAL A 11 15.52 -15.59 38.48
C VAL A 11 16.35 -16.83 38.16
N GLN A 12 17.40 -17.07 38.95
CA GLN A 12 18.06 -18.37 39.02
C GLN A 12 17.20 -19.32 39.88
N ALA A 13 16.59 -20.32 39.26
CA ALA A 13 15.98 -21.43 39.98
C ALA A 13 17.06 -22.43 40.42
N ALA A 14 17.49 -22.31 41.67
CA ALA A 14 18.37 -23.27 42.34
C ALA A 14 17.56 -24.44 42.92
N CYS A 15 17.75 -25.65 42.38
CA CYS A 15 17.37 -26.88 43.05
C CYS A 15 18.45 -27.23 44.09
N HIS A 16 18.19 -26.96 45.37
CA HIS A 16 18.97 -27.47 46.51
C HIS A 16 18.15 -28.48 47.30
N GLY A 17 18.51 -29.77 47.23
CA GLY A 17 17.94 -30.80 48.09
C GLY A 17 18.39 -32.22 47.71
N PRO A 18 18.91 -33.04 48.65
CA PRO A 18 19.66 -34.26 48.34
C PRO A 18 18.75 -35.49 48.27
N TRP A 19 17.72 -35.49 47.43
CA TRP A 19 16.83 -36.65 47.25
C TRP A 19 16.16 -36.60 45.88
N CYS A 20 16.84 -37.06 44.82
CA CYS A 20 16.22 -37.42 43.54
C CYS A 20 17.16 -38.34 42.73
N GLU A 21 17.54 -39.47 43.33
CA GLU A 21 17.82 -40.71 42.60
C GLU A 21 17.33 -41.85 43.50
N PRO A 22 16.57 -42.81 42.94
CA PRO A 22 17.30 -43.92 42.36
C PRO A 22 16.70 -44.48 41.06
N ASP A 23 17.61 -45.01 40.25
CA ASP A 23 17.53 -46.31 39.57
C ASP A 23 16.14 -46.84 39.18
N ALA A 24 15.97 -47.09 37.88
CA ALA A 24 15.77 -48.47 37.43
C ALA A 24 15.83 -48.56 35.90
N HIS A 25 16.88 -49.22 35.43
CA HIS A 25 16.92 -49.91 34.17
C HIS A 25 15.65 -50.75 33.92
N GLN A 26 14.81 -50.33 32.99
CA GLN A 26 14.06 -51.26 32.14
C GLN A 26 14.43 -51.02 30.68
N ARG A 27 15.56 -51.61 30.27
CA ARG A 27 15.79 -51.94 28.87
C ARG A 27 14.79 -53.03 28.49
N VAL A 28 13.61 -52.64 28.02
CA VAL A 28 12.74 -53.55 27.28
C VAL A 28 13.43 -53.81 25.95
N GLY A 29 14.23 -54.89 25.92
CA GLY A 29 14.77 -55.50 24.71
C GLY A 29 13.64 -56.10 23.88
N GLY A 30 12.76 -55.26 23.35
CA GLY A 30 11.90 -55.62 22.25
C GLY A 30 12.80 -55.80 21.03
N VAL A 31 13.09 -57.05 20.68
CA VAL A 31 13.62 -57.41 19.37
C VAL A 31 12.54 -57.03 18.35
N PHE A 32 12.52 -55.75 17.96
CA PHE A 32 11.79 -55.34 16.78
C PHE A 32 12.46 -56.05 15.60
N PRO A 33 11.73 -56.87 14.84
CA PRO A 33 12.29 -57.53 13.67
C PRO A 33 12.88 -56.44 12.77
N ARG A 34 14.19 -56.55 12.47
CA ARG A 34 14.94 -55.59 11.64
C ARG A 34 14.31 -55.36 10.26
N THR A 35 13.36 -56.19 9.86
CA THR A 35 12.59 -56.11 8.61
C THR A 35 11.38 -55.18 8.67
N ALA A 36 10.89 -54.76 9.85
CA ALA A 36 9.74 -53.85 9.98
C ALA A 36 10.11 -52.35 9.90
N ARG A 37 11.37 -51.99 10.15
CA ARG A 37 11.84 -50.59 10.11
C ARG A 37 12.05 -50.05 8.69
N ALA A 38 12.40 -50.93 7.74
CA ALA A 38 12.54 -50.53 6.33
C ALA A 38 11.17 -50.28 5.67
N ALA A 39 10.12 -51.00 6.07
CA ALA A 39 8.78 -50.83 5.52
C ALA A 39 8.10 -49.52 5.99
N PHE A 40 8.35 -49.10 7.23
CA PHE A 40 7.80 -47.84 7.77
C PHE A 40 8.50 -46.61 7.20
N LEU A 41 9.80 -46.68 6.92
CA LEU A 41 10.54 -45.58 6.26
C LEU A 41 10.13 -45.39 4.80
N LEU A 42 9.79 -46.48 4.09
CA LEU A 42 9.34 -46.42 2.70
C LEU A 42 7.89 -45.89 2.56
N ALA A 43 7.03 -46.12 3.55
CA ALA A 43 5.66 -45.61 3.58
C ALA A 43 5.59 -44.09 3.87
N VAL A 44 6.53 -43.56 4.66
CA VAL A 44 6.59 -42.11 4.96
C VAL A 44 7.17 -41.32 3.78
N LEU A 45 8.01 -41.93 2.94
CA LEU A 45 8.53 -41.30 1.72
C LEU A 45 7.52 -41.22 0.57
N TRP A 46 6.36 -41.90 0.68
CA TRP A 46 5.35 -41.95 -0.39
C TRP A 46 4.14 -41.05 -0.16
N SER A 47 4.04 -40.39 1.00
CA SER A 47 2.90 -39.51 1.33
C SER A 47 3.21 -38.01 1.25
N ALA A 48 4.43 -37.62 0.89
CA ALA A 48 4.79 -36.23 0.64
C ALA A 48 4.94 -35.99 -0.87
N ALA A 49 3.85 -36.16 -1.62
CA ALA A 49 3.80 -35.57 -2.95
C ALA A 49 3.94 -34.04 -2.75
N PRO A 50 4.88 -33.38 -3.44
CA PRO A 50 4.96 -31.93 -3.37
C PRO A 50 3.60 -31.36 -3.80
N ALA A 51 3.07 -30.40 -3.04
CA ALA A 51 1.96 -29.59 -3.53
C ALA A 51 2.49 -28.85 -4.76
N PHE A 52 2.04 -29.26 -5.93
CA PHE A 52 2.41 -28.60 -7.18
C PHE A 52 1.60 -27.31 -7.25
N ALA A 53 2.29 -26.17 -7.32
CA ALA A 53 1.67 -24.90 -7.66
C ALA A 53 1.01 -25.02 -9.04
N VAL A 54 -0.29 -24.79 -9.11
CA VAL A 54 -1.03 -24.72 -10.37
C VAL A 54 -1.35 -23.25 -10.67
N ASN A 55 -1.29 -22.89 -11.95
CA ASN A 55 -1.74 -21.57 -12.41
C ASN A 55 -3.20 -21.69 -12.82
N TYR A 56 -4.08 -21.06 -12.06
CA TYR A 56 -5.51 -21.00 -12.33
C TYR A 56 -5.82 -19.76 -13.16
N ALA A 57 -6.45 -19.94 -14.32
CA ALA A 57 -6.98 -18.83 -15.11
C ALA A 57 -8.48 -18.68 -14.89
N TRP A 58 -8.93 -17.43 -14.77
CA TRP A 58 -10.34 -17.10 -14.72
C TRP A 58 -11.01 -17.38 -16.06
N VAL A 59 -12.02 -18.26 -16.03
CA VAL A 59 -12.87 -18.62 -17.18
C VAL A 59 -14.35 -18.35 -16.92
N GLY A 60 -14.65 -17.74 -15.77
CA GLY A 60 -16.00 -17.26 -15.43
C GLY A 60 -16.52 -16.19 -16.39
N GLY A 61 -17.79 -15.84 -16.22
CA GLY A 61 -18.48 -14.80 -16.96
C GLY A 61 -18.04 -13.38 -16.59
N ILE A 62 -18.81 -12.42 -17.10
CA ILE A 62 -18.54 -10.97 -16.95
C ILE A 62 -18.77 -10.50 -15.51
N SER A 63 -19.71 -11.09 -14.76
CA SER A 63 -19.96 -10.74 -13.37
C SER A 63 -20.21 -12.04 -12.63
N ASP A 64 -19.22 -12.45 -11.85
CA ASP A 64 -19.19 -13.78 -11.27
C ASP A 64 -18.35 -13.79 -9.99
N ILE A 65 -18.57 -14.83 -9.20
CA ILE A 65 -18.09 -14.93 -7.83
C ILE A 65 -16.82 -15.78 -7.75
N TRP A 66 -15.83 -15.33 -6.97
CA TRP A 66 -14.52 -15.97 -6.82
C TRP A 66 -14.59 -17.45 -6.41
N SER A 67 -15.41 -17.78 -5.41
CA SER A 67 -15.48 -19.14 -4.84
C SER A 67 -16.05 -20.21 -5.79
N THR A 68 -16.68 -19.80 -6.89
CA THR A 68 -17.38 -20.72 -7.79
C THR A 68 -16.38 -21.55 -8.59
N SER A 69 -16.33 -22.85 -8.31
CA SER A 69 -15.37 -23.78 -8.88
C SER A 69 -15.35 -23.82 -10.41
N GLY A 70 -16.49 -23.56 -11.06
CA GLY A 70 -16.61 -23.52 -12.53
C GLY A 70 -16.01 -22.27 -13.19
N ASN A 71 -15.61 -21.26 -12.40
CA ASN A 71 -15.05 -20.02 -12.91
C ASN A 71 -13.53 -20.09 -13.08
N TRP A 72 -12.92 -21.23 -12.80
CA TRP A 72 -11.49 -21.45 -12.91
C TRP A 72 -11.20 -22.66 -13.79
N ASP A 73 -10.20 -22.57 -14.66
CA ASP A 73 -9.84 -23.68 -15.56
C ASP A 73 -9.17 -24.87 -14.84
N GLY A 74 -8.68 -24.67 -13.61
CA GLY A 74 -8.16 -25.71 -12.73
C GLY A 74 -6.89 -26.41 -13.20
N GLY A 75 -6.32 -25.99 -14.34
CA GLY A 75 -5.27 -26.73 -15.03
C GLY A 75 -5.66 -28.20 -15.26
N ASP A 76 -4.83 -29.12 -14.78
CA ASP A 76 -5.03 -30.57 -14.91
C ASP A 76 -5.92 -31.18 -13.79
N LEU A 77 -6.44 -30.37 -12.87
CA LEU A 77 -7.26 -30.85 -11.75
C LEU A 77 -8.73 -31.04 -12.19
N ASN A 78 -9.29 -32.21 -11.85
CA ASN A 78 -10.69 -32.55 -12.11
C ASN A 78 -11.36 -33.07 -10.81
N PRO A 79 -12.34 -32.35 -10.23
CA PRO A 79 -12.96 -31.13 -10.75
C PRO A 79 -12.10 -29.87 -10.53
N PRO A 80 -12.26 -28.83 -11.38
CA PRO A 80 -11.68 -27.51 -11.12
C PRO A 80 -12.26 -26.91 -9.83
N GLY A 81 -11.55 -25.94 -9.24
CA GLY A 81 -11.88 -25.25 -8.00
C GLY A 81 -11.23 -23.87 -7.94
N PRO A 82 -11.51 -23.03 -6.93
CA PRO A 82 -10.74 -21.81 -6.73
C PRO A 82 -9.28 -22.12 -6.38
N PRO A 83 -8.31 -21.25 -6.74
CA PRO A 83 -6.91 -21.42 -6.38
C PRO A 83 -6.71 -21.46 -4.86
N GLY A 84 -5.80 -22.32 -4.39
CA GLY A 84 -5.39 -22.45 -2.99
C GLY A 84 -3.99 -21.88 -2.70
N SER A 85 -3.44 -22.22 -1.54
CA SER A 85 -2.21 -21.63 -0.97
C SER A 85 -0.92 -21.80 -1.77
N SER A 86 -0.84 -22.83 -2.61
CA SER A 86 0.30 -23.02 -3.50
C SER A 86 0.07 -22.44 -4.89
N ASP A 87 -1.14 -21.97 -5.18
CA ASP A 87 -1.58 -21.72 -6.54
C ASP A 87 -1.50 -20.25 -6.89
N THR A 88 -1.35 -19.94 -8.17
CA THR A 88 -1.43 -18.56 -8.66
C THR A 88 -2.77 -18.35 -9.35
N ALA A 89 -3.36 -17.16 -9.17
CA ALA A 89 -4.58 -16.74 -9.82
C ALA A 89 -4.26 -15.76 -10.95
N THR A 90 -4.76 -16.02 -12.15
CA THR A 90 -4.71 -15.09 -13.28
C THR A 90 -6.11 -14.70 -13.69
N ILE A 91 -6.45 -13.43 -13.53
CA ILE A 91 -7.70 -12.85 -14.03
C ILE A 91 -7.37 -12.03 -15.28
N GLY A 92 -7.79 -12.54 -16.43
CA GLY A 92 -7.54 -11.89 -17.71
C GLY A 92 -8.17 -12.66 -18.85
N SER A 93 -8.92 -11.98 -19.71
CA SER A 93 -9.29 -12.53 -21.02
C SER A 93 -9.55 -11.39 -22.01
N GLN A 94 -9.22 -11.59 -23.28
CA GLN A 94 -9.35 -10.55 -24.31
C GLN A 94 -10.79 -10.19 -24.67
N ALA A 95 -11.80 -10.93 -24.19
CA ALA A 95 -13.16 -10.78 -24.70
C ALA A 95 -14.18 -10.23 -23.68
N LEU A 96 -13.98 -10.43 -22.37
CA LEU A 96 -15.09 -10.31 -21.41
C LEU A 96 -14.94 -9.26 -20.30
N ARG A 97 -13.78 -8.61 -20.10
CA ARG A 97 -13.57 -7.60 -19.01
C ARG A 97 -14.32 -7.99 -17.72
N PRO A 98 -14.02 -9.15 -17.13
CA PRO A 98 -14.78 -9.68 -16.01
C PRO A 98 -14.69 -8.76 -14.80
N ASP A 99 -15.78 -8.70 -14.06
CA ASP A 99 -16.01 -8.07 -12.77
C ASP A 99 -16.17 -9.19 -11.74
N VAL A 100 -15.05 -9.52 -11.10
CA VAL A 100 -14.92 -10.61 -10.14
C VAL A 100 -15.17 -10.05 -8.75
N GLN A 101 -16.06 -10.70 -8.00
CA GLN A 101 -16.33 -10.35 -6.61
C GLN A 101 -15.84 -11.45 -5.68
N LEU A 102 -15.08 -11.07 -4.65
CA LEU A 102 -14.87 -11.97 -3.53
C LEU A 102 -16.18 -12.11 -2.74
N ASP A 103 -16.53 -13.35 -2.41
CA ASP A 103 -17.66 -13.73 -1.56
C ASP A 103 -17.23 -14.54 -0.33
N ILE A 104 -15.94 -14.82 -0.26
CA ILE A 104 -15.25 -15.51 0.83
C ILE A 104 -13.92 -14.80 1.03
N ASP A 105 -13.41 -14.84 2.25
CA ASP A 105 -11.99 -14.58 2.46
C ASP A 105 -11.21 -15.64 1.68
N THR A 106 -10.29 -15.21 0.81
CA THR A 106 -9.56 -16.17 0.01
C THR A 106 -8.72 -17.03 0.93
N PRO A 107 -8.57 -18.34 0.64
CA PRO A 107 -7.36 -19.00 1.11
C PRO A 107 -6.16 -18.17 0.62
N GLN A 108 -5.05 -18.23 1.34
CA GLN A 108 -3.78 -17.71 0.82
C GLN A 108 -3.62 -18.20 -0.63
N ILE A 109 -3.10 -17.37 -1.52
CA ILE A 109 -2.67 -17.75 -2.88
C ILE A 109 -1.24 -17.27 -3.09
N ASN A 110 -0.49 -17.97 -3.93
CA ASN A 110 0.94 -17.73 -4.16
C ASN A 110 1.20 -16.56 -5.14
N GLY A 111 0.17 -16.01 -5.77
CA GLY A 111 0.34 -14.90 -6.70
C GLY A 111 -0.97 -14.52 -7.36
N LEU A 112 -1.08 -13.25 -7.75
CA LEU A 112 -2.23 -12.70 -8.45
C LEU A 112 -1.74 -11.89 -9.66
N THR A 113 -2.25 -12.24 -10.84
CA THR A 113 -2.04 -11.47 -12.06
C THR A 113 -3.38 -11.00 -12.60
N MET A 114 -3.57 -9.69 -12.73
CA MET A 114 -4.76 -9.08 -13.31
C MET A 114 -4.39 -8.35 -14.61
N THR A 115 -5.10 -8.63 -15.71
CA THR A 115 -4.81 -8.01 -17.01
C THR A 115 -6.05 -7.72 -17.83
N SER A 116 -5.91 -6.93 -18.90
CA SER A 116 -6.92 -6.84 -19.97
C SER A 116 -8.27 -6.21 -19.55
N GLY A 117 -8.24 -5.26 -18.61
CA GLY A 117 -9.43 -4.48 -18.27
C GLY A 117 -10.40 -5.19 -17.32
N VAL A 118 -9.88 -6.10 -16.49
CA VAL A 118 -10.66 -6.85 -15.49
C VAL A 118 -10.86 -6.00 -14.23
N THR A 119 -11.96 -6.21 -13.53
CA THR A 119 -12.18 -5.67 -12.18
C THR A 119 -12.19 -6.83 -11.19
N LEU A 120 -11.49 -6.67 -10.06
CA LEU A 120 -11.63 -7.53 -8.87
C LEU A 120 -12.00 -6.63 -7.70
N SER A 121 -13.14 -6.89 -7.07
CA SER A 121 -13.56 -6.21 -5.83
C SER A 121 -13.42 -7.17 -4.66
N THR A 122 -12.81 -6.69 -3.57
CA THR A 122 -12.72 -7.44 -2.31
C THR A 122 -14.08 -7.56 -1.64
N ASN A 123 -15.01 -6.62 -1.87
CA ASN A 123 -16.39 -6.67 -1.36
C ASN A 123 -16.45 -6.95 0.16
N GLY A 124 -15.48 -6.39 0.90
CA GLY A 124 -15.33 -6.55 2.35
C GLY A 124 -14.77 -7.90 2.81
N HIS A 125 -14.28 -8.73 1.90
CA HIS A 125 -13.56 -9.98 2.18
C HIS A 125 -12.06 -9.81 2.01
N ARG A 126 -11.26 -10.62 2.72
CA ARG A 126 -9.80 -10.56 2.58
C ARG A 126 -9.31 -11.30 1.33
N LEU A 127 -8.44 -10.62 0.58
CA LEU A 127 -7.57 -11.20 -0.44
C LEU A 127 -6.17 -11.38 0.16
N PHE A 128 -5.70 -12.62 0.26
CA PHE A 128 -4.37 -12.92 0.81
C PHE A 128 -3.44 -13.53 -0.25
N VAL A 129 -2.47 -12.74 -0.72
CA VAL A 129 -1.53 -13.10 -1.79
C VAL A 129 -0.10 -13.15 -1.24
N ASN A 130 0.25 -14.26 -0.62
CA ASN A 130 1.52 -14.47 0.07
C ASN A 130 2.00 -15.88 -0.23
N ASP A 131 3.30 -16.12 -0.38
CA ASP A 131 3.85 -17.48 -0.58
C ASP A 131 4.72 -17.97 0.58
N GLY A 132 4.92 -17.13 1.60
CA GLY A 132 5.70 -17.35 2.81
C GLY A 132 7.19 -17.57 2.60
N VAL A 133 7.68 -17.61 1.35
CA VAL A 133 9.05 -18.06 1.03
C VAL A 133 9.68 -17.36 -0.18
N ASN A 134 8.94 -17.08 -1.25
CA ASN A 134 9.44 -16.54 -2.53
C ASN A 134 8.80 -15.21 -2.99
N SER A 135 8.22 -14.42 -2.08
CA SER A 135 7.61 -13.12 -2.38
C SER A 135 6.55 -13.20 -3.48
N ALA A 136 5.34 -13.63 -3.11
CA ALA A 136 4.21 -13.72 -4.01
C ALA A 136 3.96 -12.38 -4.74
N LEU A 137 4.04 -12.42 -6.06
CA LEU A 137 3.78 -11.25 -6.91
C LEU A 137 2.27 -11.02 -7.06
N THR A 138 1.82 -9.84 -6.64
CA THR A 138 0.57 -9.23 -7.12
C THR A 138 0.90 -8.23 -8.23
N SER A 139 0.38 -8.46 -9.44
CA SER A 139 0.63 -7.60 -10.60
C SER A 139 -0.66 -7.26 -11.34
N LEU A 140 -0.89 -5.97 -11.56
CA LEU A 140 -2.01 -5.45 -12.33
C LEU A 140 -1.48 -4.71 -13.56
N SER A 141 -2.07 -4.94 -14.73
CA SER A 141 -1.69 -4.20 -15.95
C SER A 141 -2.80 -4.14 -16.99
N GLY A 142 -2.68 -3.22 -17.95
CA GLY A 142 -3.61 -3.10 -19.07
C GLY A 142 -4.80 -2.20 -18.77
N ALA A 143 -5.26 -1.49 -19.80
CA ALA A 143 -6.23 -0.40 -19.67
C ALA A 143 -7.57 -0.83 -19.06
N GLY A 144 -7.89 -0.20 -17.93
CA GLY A 144 -9.12 -0.42 -17.17
C GLY A 144 -9.08 -1.64 -16.26
N THR A 145 -7.89 -2.19 -15.99
CA THR A 145 -7.72 -3.24 -14.97
C THR A 145 -7.78 -2.59 -13.60
N THR A 146 -8.69 -3.02 -12.72
CA THR A 146 -8.92 -2.38 -11.42
C THR A 146 -9.03 -3.41 -10.29
N LEU A 147 -8.22 -3.25 -9.24
CA LEU A 147 -8.45 -3.89 -7.94
C LEU A 147 -9.14 -2.88 -7.02
N ILE A 148 -10.35 -3.19 -6.57
CA ILE A 148 -11.10 -2.37 -5.62
C ILE A 148 -10.96 -2.99 -4.24
N ILE A 149 -10.45 -2.21 -3.28
CA ILE A 149 -10.20 -2.65 -1.90
C ILE A 149 -11.26 -2.00 -1.00
N ASP A 150 -12.38 -2.69 -0.89
CA ASP A 150 -13.50 -2.34 -0.01
C ASP A 150 -13.16 -2.66 1.45
N SER A 151 -13.62 -1.80 2.37
CA SER A 151 -13.44 -2.03 3.81
C SER A 151 -14.13 -3.31 4.29
N GLY A 152 -13.37 -4.21 4.90
CA GLY A 152 -13.85 -5.42 5.55
C GLY A 152 -13.72 -5.39 7.07
N PRO A 153 -14.10 -6.48 7.75
CA PRO A 153 -14.01 -6.60 9.21
C PRO A 153 -12.62 -7.07 9.71
N LEU A 154 -11.71 -7.44 8.79
CA LEU A 154 -10.38 -7.93 9.12
C LEU A 154 -9.37 -6.77 9.21
N ALA A 155 -8.18 -7.06 9.74
CA ALA A 155 -7.16 -6.03 9.91
C ALA A 155 -6.57 -5.53 8.58
N PHE A 156 -6.52 -6.40 7.56
CA PHE A 156 -6.11 -6.08 6.20
C PHE A 156 -7.06 -6.78 5.24
N ASP A 157 -7.62 -6.01 4.32
CA ASP A 157 -8.51 -6.46 3.25
C ASP A 157 -7.70 -7.00 2.07
N VAL A 158 -6.52 -6.45 1.84
CA VAL A 158 -5.51 -7.03 0.94
C VAL A 158 -4.20 -7.15 1.69
N ASP A 159 -3.61 -8.34 1.64
CA ASP A 159 -2.31 -8.64 2.22
C ASP A 159 -1.46 -9.32 1.13
N THR A 160 -0.33 -8.70 0.78
CA THR A 160 0.56 -9.24 -0.25
C THR A 160 2.04 -9.02 0.05
N ASP A 161 2.90 -9.88 -0.50
CA ASP A 161 4.34 -9.73 -0.37
C ASP A 161 4.89 -8.57 -1.24
N LEU A 162 4.41 -8.44 -2.48
CA LEU A 162 4.84 -7.44 -3.45
C LEU A 162 3.70 -7.03 -4.37
N LEU A 163 3.57 -5.72 -4.65
CA LEU A 163 2.52 -5.18 -5.51
C LEU A 163 3.11 -4.30 -6.61
N THR A 164 2.79 -4.62 -7.86
CA THR A 164 3.08 -3.77 -9.03
C THR A 164 1.79 -3.33 -9.73
N ILE A 165 1.56 -2.02 -9.77
CA ILE A 165 0.47 -1.39 -10.52
C ILE A 165 1.04 -0.88 -11.84
N GLY A 166 0.94 -1.69 -12.89
CA GLY A 166 1.46 -1.36 -14.21
C GLY A 166 0.58 -0.38 -15.00
N SER A 167 1.03 -0.07 -16.22
CA SER A 167 0.37 0.89 -17.10
C SER A 167 -1.10 0.53 -17.38
N GLY A 168 -1.98 1.53 -17.21
CA GLY A 168 -3.42 1.42 -17.46
C GLY A 168 -4.20 0.70 -16.36
N ALA A 169 -3.53 0.23 -15.31
CA ALA A 169 -4.16 -0.40 -14.16
C ALA A 169 -4.36 0.58 -12.99
N THR A 170 -5.30 0.23 -12.12
CA THR A 170 -5.66 1.01 -10.93
C THR A 170 -5.81 0.08 -9.72
N VAL A 171 -5.27 0.49 -8.59
CA VAL A 171 -5.73 0.04 -7.28
C VAL A 171 -6.56 1.17 -6.71
N ASP A 172 -7.83 0.88 -6.42
CA ASP A 172 -8.80 1.83 -5.86
C ASP A 172 -9.12 1.44 -4.42
N MET A 173 -8.63 2.24 -3.47
CA MET A 173 -8.90 2.08 -2.05
C MET A 173 -10.30 2.62 -1.76
N ALA A 174 -11.25 1.72 -1.48
CA ALA A 174 -12.64 2.05 -1.18
C ALA A 174 -12.91 1.98 0.34
N GLY A 175 -11.98 2.53 1.13
CA GLY A 175 -12.01 2.56 2.59
C GLY A 175 -11.34 1.38 3.27
N GLY A 176 -10.82 0.41 2.51
CA GLY A 176 -10.15 -0.75 3.08
C GLY A 176 -8.68 -0.53 3.44
N ASP A 177 -8.10 -1.58 4.01
CA ASP A 177 -6.71 -1.61 4.49
C ASP A 177 -5.87 -2.58 3.66
N MET A 178 -4.76 -2.11 3.10
CA MET A 178 -3.82 -2.90 2.30
C MET A 178 -2.46 -3.00 3.00
N GLN A 179 -1.86 -4.19 3.02
CA GLN A 179 -0.49 -4.41 3.49
C GLN A 179 0.40 -4.95 2.37
N VAL A 180 1.62 -4.43 2.29
CA VAL A 180 2.74 -4.95 1.49
C VAL A 180 3.93 -5.19 2.41
N ASP A 181 4.29 -6.46 2.70
CA ASP A 181 5.15 -6.81 3.83
C ASP A 181 6.55 -7.37 3.47
N SER A 182 6.82 -7.71 2.21
CA SER A 182 8.03 -8.46 1.83
C SER A 182 8.76 -7.87 0.62
N GLY A 183 8.28 -6.77 0.08
CA GLY A 183 8.81 -6.10 -1.09
C GLY A 183 8.18 -4.73 -1.34
N PRO A 184 8.59 -4.02 -2.40
CA PRO A 184 8.05 -2.70 -2.69
C PRO A 184 6.63 -2.75 -3.27
N LEU A 185 5.84 -1.74 -2.92
CA LEU A 185 4.71 -1.26 -3.69
C LEU A 185 5.22 -0.37 -4.83
N THR A 186 5.06 -0.81 -6.07
CA THR A 186 5.46 -0.04 -7.26
C THR A 186 4.24 0.45 -8.03
N ILE A 187 4.10 1.77 -8.16
CA ILE A 187 3.17 2.40 -9.09
C ILE A 187 3.96 2.68 -10.37
N GLY A 188 3.77 1.88 -11.42
CA GLY A 188 4.47 2.04 -12.69
C GLY A 188 3.92 3.22 -13.50
N SER A 189 4.63 3.59 -14.58
CA SER A 189 4.18 4.64 -15.49
C SER A 189 2.79 4.35 -16.08
N GLY A 190 1.86 5.26 -15.85
CA GLY A 190 0.44 5.12 -16.21
C GLY A 190 -0.37 4.19 -15.31
N GLY A 191 0.23 3.65 -14.23
CA GLY A 191 -0.48 3.00 -13.13
C GLY A 191 -1.00 4.02 -12.13
N ILE A 192 -2.04 3.66 -11.38
CA ILE A 192 -2.72 4.55 -10.43
C ILE A 192 -2.97 3.82 -9.11
N LEU A 193 -2.54 4.41 -7.99
CA LEU A 193 -3.09 4.12 -6.66
C LEU A 193 -4.01 5.28 -6.28
N SER A 194 -5.29 5.01 -6.08
CA SER A 194 -6.32 6.03 -5.80
C SER A 194 -7.14 5.66 -4.58
N GLY A 195 -7.88 6.61 -4.02
CA GLY A 195 -8.98 6.32 -3.09
C GLY A 195 -8.77 6.88 -1.69
N TYR A 196 -9.32 6.16 -0.70
CA TYR A 196 -9.26 6.44 0.73
C TYR A 196 -9.19 5.12 1.50
N GLY A 197 -8.64 5.12 2.72
CA GLY A 197 -8.29 3.91 3.47
C GLY A 197 -6.84 3.97 3.95
N SER A 198 -6.21 2.83 4.21
CA SER A 198 -4.79 2.80 4.60
C SER A 198 -3.96 1.81 3.79
N VAL A 199 -2.71 2.17 3.56
CA VAL A 199 -1.69 1.33 2.93
C VAL A 199 -0.50 1.23 3.87
N HIS A 200 -0.15 0.00 4.22
CA HIS A 200 0.96 -0.32 5.11
C HIS A 200 2.09 -0.93 4.29
N VAL A 201 3.24 -0.29 4.26
CA VAL A 201 4.46 -0.81 3.64
C VAL A 201 5.40 -1.31 4.73
N ASP A 202 5.13 -2.51 5.25
CA ASP A 202 5.65 -3.03 6.54
C ASP A 202 6.85 -3.98 6.40
N GLN A 203 7.62 -3.86 5.33
CA GLN A 203 8.82 -4.68 5.16
C GLN A 203 9.91 -4.28 6.16
N SER A 204 10.43 -5.27 6.89
CA SER A 204 11.61 -5.05 7.71
C SER A 204 12.85 -4.87 6.82
N VAL A 205 13.46 -3.68 6.86
CA VAL A 205 14.64 -3.33 6.06
C VAL A 205 15.81 -2.95 6.96
N ALA A 206 17.04 -3.26 6.51
CA ALA A 206 18.25 -3.04 7.33
C ALA A 206 18.87 -1.63 7.17
N SER A 207 18.32 -0.82 6.27
CA SER A 207 18.77 0.53 5.95
C SER A 207 17.68 1.27 5.17
N SER A 208 17.79 2.60 5.09
CA SER A 208 16.88 3.46 4.32
C SER A 208 16.58 2.90 2.93
N THR A 209 15.36 2.41 2.72
CA THR A 209 14.93 1.69 1.50
C THR A 209 13.56 2.18 1.07
N ALA A 210 13.40 2.50 -0.22
CA ALA A 210 12.08 2.82 -0.77
C ALA A 210 11.20 1.56 -0.77
N LEU A 211 10.12 1.58 0.02
CA LEU A 211 9.10 0.53 0.03
C LEU A 211 7.86 0.91 -0.77
N LEU A 212 7.69 2.20 -1.07
CA LEU A 212 6.78 2.68 -2.11
C LEU A 212 7.61 3.40 -3.16
N VAL A 213 7.42 3.05 -4.43
CA VAL A 213 8.04 3.70 -5.58
C VAL A 213 6.94 4.15 -6.54
N ASN A 214 6.75 5.46 -6.67
CA ASN A 214 5.72 6.05 -7.53
C ASN A 214 6.34 6.62 -8.81
N ASN A 215 6.12 5.93 -9.93
CA ASN A 215 6.39 6.44 -11.29
C ASN A 215 5.08 6.74 -12.06
N GLY A 216 3.93 6.74 -11.37
CA GLY A 216 2.60 6.89 -11.94
C GLY A 216 1.82 7.97 -11.18
N LEU A 217 0.58 7.67 -10.81
CA LEU A 217 -0.26 8.59 -10.04
C LEU A 217 -0.59 8.01 -8.66
N LEU A 218 -0.20 8.74 -7.61
CA LEU A 218 -0.72 8.57 -6.26
C LEU A 218 -1.82 9.61 -6.02
N ARG A 219 -3.05 9.17 -5.77
CA ARG A 219 -4.19 10.06 -5.63
C ARG A 219 -5.01 9.77 -4.37
N SER A 220 -5.24 10.79 -3.54
CA SER A 220 -6.31 10.72 -2.54
C SER A 220 -7.62 11.16 -3.21
N SER A 221 -8.61 10.26 -3.23
CA SER A 221 -9.88 10.51 -3.90
C SER A 221 -11.06 10.06 -3.06
N ARG A 222 -12.22 10.64 -3.36
CA ARG A 222 -13.49 10.38 -2.68
C ARG A 222 -14.38 9.49 -3.53
N PRO A 223 -15.31 8.72 -2.93
CA PRO A 223 -16.33 8.02 -3.68
C PRO A 223 -17.12 8.96 -4.59
N ASP A 224 -17.49 8.47 -5.76
CA ASP A 224 -18.46 9.12 -6.63
C ASP A 224 -19.74 9.43 -5.86
N LEU A 225 -20.32 10.62 -6.11
CA LEU A 225 -21.57 11.08 -5.51
C LEU A 225 -21.57 11.23 -3.98
N SER A 226 -20.42 11.13 -3.32
CA SER A 226 -20.31 11.40 -1.88
C SER A 226 -20.76 12.84 -1.52
N PRO A 227 -21.29 13.08 -0.31
CA PRO A 227 -21.60 14.44 0.13
C PRO A 227 -20.36 15.35 0.09
N THR A 228 -20.50 16.60 -0.36
CA THR A 228 -19.40 17.59 -0.35
C THR A 228 -19.02 18.10 1.03
N THR A 229 -19.62 17.56 2.09
CA THR A 229 -19.23 17.81 3.48
C THR A 229 -18.44 16.67 4.09
N SER A 230 -18.39 15.50 3.43
CA SER A 230 -17.60 14.37 3.87
C SER A 230 -16.13 14.61 3.55
N HIS A 231 -15.26 14.09 4.43
CA HIS A 231 -13.83 14.14 4.29
C HIS A 231 -13.30 12.70 4.20
N TYR A 232 -12.34 12.47 3.31
CA TYR A 232 -11.77 11.15 3.04
C TYR A 232 -10.26 11.20 3.19
N GLU A 233 -9.64 10.15 3.71
CA GLU A 233 -8.19 10.11 3.93
C GLU A 233 -7.61 8.85 3.29
N LEU A 234 -6.54 9.03 2.52
CA LEU A 234 -5.63 7.96 2.13
C LEU A 234 -4.37 8.08 2.99
N ALA A 235 -4.12 7.10 3.84
CA ALA A 235 -2.94 7.05 4.69
C ALA A 235 -1.91 6.05 4.14
N ILE A 236 -0.65 6.46 4.03
CA ILE A 236 0.48 5.59 3.72
C ILE A 236 1.38 5.57 4.96
N GLN A 237 1.59 4.38 5.54
CA GLN A 237 2.30 4.22 6.80
C GLN A 237 3.24 3.01 6.77
N SER A 238 4.19 2.99 7.70
CA SER A 238 5.09 1.88 7.92
C SER A 238 5.48 1.82 9.39
N SER A 239 5.60 0.60 9.91
CA SER A 239 6.17 0.35 11.23
C SER A 239 7.71 0.32 11.23
N ASP A 240 8.35 0.27 10.07
CA ASP A 240 9.81 0.24 9.94
C ASP A 240 10.39 1.67 9.80
N ALA A 241 11.30 2.04 10.71
CA ALA A 241 11.90 3.37 10.74
C ALA A 241 12.87 3.65 9.57
N ASP A 242 13.32 2.62 8.87
CA ASP A 242 14.15 2.66 7.67
C ASP A 242 13.33 2.56 6.37
N ALA A 243 12.01 2.38 6.45
CA ALA A 243 11.12 2.53 5.30
C ALA A 243 11.15 3.95 4.74
N ARG A 244 11.13 4.08 3.42
CA ARG A 244 11.08 5.36 2.71
C ARG A 244 10.03 5.33 1.61
N LEU A 245 9.56 6.51 1.22
CA LEU A 245 8.75 6.73 0.03
C LEU A 245 9.59 7.38 -1.07
N ASP A 246 9.60 6.79 -2.25
CA ASP A 246 10.06 7.41 -3.48
C ASP A 246 8.81 7.85 -4.25
N LEU A 247 8.51 9.17 -4.25
CA LEU A 247 7.24 9.72 -4.72
C LEU A 247 7.22 10.04 -6.22
N ASP A 248 8.38 10.07 -6.86
CA ASP A 248 8.57 10.44 -8.26
C ASP A 248 9.33 9.39 -9.08
N GLY A 249 9.88 8.39 -8.38
CA GLY A 249 10.59 7.28 -8.96
C GLY A 249 11.94 7.70 -9.53
N SER A 250 12.76 6.72 -9.88
CA SER A 250 14.05 6.94 -10.57
C SER A 250 13.99 7.75 -11.88
N SER A 251 12.78 7.97 -12.43
CA SER A 251 12.55 8.67 -13.68
C SER A 251 11.93 10.06 -13.51
N GLY A 252 11.58 10.47 -12.27
CA GLY A 252 10.98 11.77 -11.96
C GLY A 252 9.63 11.99 -12.65
N ASN A 253 8.79 10.95 -12.71
CA ASN A 253 7.48 10.98 -13.40
C ASN A 253 6.30 10.66 -12.47
N GLY A 254 6.55 10.46 -11.17
CA GLY A 254 5.48 10.22 -10.21
C GLY A 254 4.74 11.51 -9.88
N GLN A 255 3.42 11.42 -9.87
CA GLN A 255 2.54 12.55 -9.60
C GLN A 255 1.75 12.30 -8.32
N VAL A 256 1.43 13.38 -7.62
CA VAL A 256 0.58 13.38 -6.44
C VAL A 256 -0.64 14.26 -6.70
N SER A 257 -1.84 13.74 -6.48
CA SER A 257 -3.08 14.50 -6.67
C SER A 257 -4.03 14.30 -5.51
N LEU A 258 -4.63 15.38 -5.02
CA LEU A 258 -5.62 15.31 -3.96
C LEU A 258 -6.92 15.93 -4.44
N ASP A 259 -8.00 15.15 -4.43
CA ASP A 259 -9.34 15.61 -4.76
C ASP A 259 -9.89 16.53 -3.66
N PHE A 260 -11.03 17.15 -3.95
CA PHE A 260 -11.77 17.97 -3.00
C PHE A 260 -12.16 17.22 -1.72
N ASN A 261 -11.96 17.85 -0.56
CA ASN A 261 -12.16 17.28 0.79
C ASN A 261 -11.43 15.94 1.00
N THR A 262 -10.19 15.83 0.55
CA THR A 262 -9.38 14.64 0.81
C THR A 262 -8.07 14.98 1.51
N THR A 263 -7.61 14.07 2.36
CA THR A 263 -6.25 14.09 2.90
C THR A 263 -5.43 13.00 2.24
N LEU A 264 -4.21 13.34 1.85
CA LEU A 264 -3.15 12.35 1.68
C LEU A 264 -2.22 12.47 2.89
N ASN A 265 -2.16 11.42 3.71
CA ASN A 265 -1.33 11.36 4.91
C ASN A 265 -0.15 10.42 4.67
N LEU A 266 1.07 10.96 4.69
CA LEU A 266 2.32 10.24 4.47
C LEU A 266 3.10 10.17 5.78
N ASP A 267 2.94 9.07 6.53
CA ASP A 267 3.63 8.81 7.79
C ASP A 267 4.91 7.97 7.60
N VAL A 268 5.55 8.14 6.45
CA VAL A 268 6.81 7.48 6.09
C VAL A 268 7.73 8.55 5.48
N PRO A 269 9.00 8.67 5.90
CA PRO A 269 9.90 9.68 5.35
C PRO A 269 10.11 9.52 3.84
N ILE A 270 10.16 10.64 3.13
CA ILE A 270 10.44 10.66 1.69
C ILE A 270 11.95 10.46 1.47
N LEU A 271 12.33 9.59 0.53
CA LEU A 271 13.70 9.16 0.29
C LEU A 271 14.57 10.28 -0.29
N GLU A 272 14.04 10.98 -1.29
CA GLU A 272 14.76 11.98 -2.08
C GLU A 272 13.88 13.19 -2.40
N PRO A 273 14.45 14.31 -2.87
CA PRO A 273 13.65 15.47 -3.27
C PRO A 273 12.63 15.11 -4.35
N PHE A 274 11.37 15.46 -4.12
CA PHE A 274 10.30 15.24 -5.11
C PHE A 274 10.51 16.11 -6.35
N SER A 275 10.36 15.50 -7.50
CA SER A 275 10.37 16.09 -8.84
C SER A 275 9.02 15.79 -9.51
N ASP A 276 8.52 16.66 -10.38
CA ASP A 276 7.19 16.55 -11.06
C ASP A 276 6.03 17.21 -10.30
N LEU A 277 4.79 16.74 -10.50
CA LEU A 277 3.56 17.48 -10.25
C LEU A 277 2.86 17.07 -8.94
N VAL A 278 2.55 18.07 -8.12
CA VAL A 278 1.55 17.99 -7.04
C VAL A 278 0.33 18.83 -7.42
N THR A 279 -0.86 18.25 -7.39
CA THR A 279 -2.13 18.98 -7.55
C THR A 279 -2.96 18.94 -6.28
N LEU A 280 -3.31 20.11 -5.75
CA LEU A 280 -4.12 20.26 -4.55
C LEU A 280 -5.42 21.00 -4.86
N ASN A 281 -6.56 20.38 -4.58
CA ASN A 281 -7.88 20.96 -4.82
C ASN A 281 -8.48 21.59 -3.55
N GLN A 282 -9.66 22.20 -3.69
CA GLN A 282 -10.39 22.80 -2.57
C GLN A 282 -10.54 21.84 -1.38
N ALA A 283 -10.22 22.34 -0.18
CA ALA A 283 -10.29 21.61 1.10
C ALA A 283 -9.46 20.32 1.15
N SER A 284 -8.47 20.16 0.27
CA SER A 284 -7.51 19.06 0.37
C SER A 284 -6.42 19.35 1.40
N VAL A 285 -5.85 18.29 1.98
CA VAL A 285 -4.71 18.37 2.90
C VAL A 285 -3.62 17.38 2.49
N LEU A 286 -2.46 17.90 2.11
CA LEU A 286 -1.24 17.10 2.01
C LEU A 286 -0.53 17.14 3.37
N ASP A 287 -0.49 16.01 4.05
CA ASP A 287 0.12 15.85 5.37
C ASP A 287 1.33 14.93 5.26
N VAL A 288 2.52 15.48 5.43
CA VAL A 288 3.78 14.73 5.33
C VAL A 288 4.47 14.77 6.68
N ALA A 289 4.52 13.64 7.40
CA ALA A 289 4.95 13.65 8.80
C ALA A 289 6.42 14.10 9.00
N SER A 290 7.28 13.85 8.01
CA SER A 290 8.71 14.16 8.05
C SER A 290 9.07 15.36 7.19
N ASN A 291 10.17 16.03 7.52
CA ASN A 291 10.74 17.07 6.67
C ASN A 291 11.07 16.50 5.29
N TRP A 292 10.84 17.30 4.26
CA TRP A 292 11.00 16.87 2.88
C TRP A 292 11.38 18.06 2.00
N SER A 293 11.74 17.73 0.76
CA SER A 293 12.15 18.73 -0.21
C SER A 293 11.53 18.45 -1.56
N ALA A 294 11.31 19.52 -2.33
CA ALA A 294 10.91 19.46 -3.71
C ALA A 294 11.97 20.19 -4.55
N ASP A 295 12.44 19.55 -5.60
CA ASP A 295 13.59 20.01 -6.38
C ASP A 295 13.18 21.08 -7.42
N SER A 296 14.11 21.49 -8.30
CA SER A 296 13.83 22.50 -9.32
C SER A 296 12.88 22.07 -10.45
N LEU A 297 12.58 20.77 -10.56
CA LEU A 297 11.65 20.21 -11.54
C LEU A 297 10.23 20.06 -10.95
N SER A 298 10.09 20.18 -9.63
CA SER A 298 8.78 20.14 -8.98
C SER A 298 7.85 21.30 -9.39
N THR A 299 6.56 20.99 -9.51
CA THR A 299 5.48 21.96 -9.72
C THR A 299 4.32 21.64 -8.78
N PHE A 300 3.89 22.63 -8.01
CA PHE A 300 2.70 22.55 -7.17
C PHE A 300 1.62 23.41 -7.79
N GLU A 301 0.54 22.80 -8.25
CA GLU A 301 -0.65 23.47 -8.77
C GLU A 301 -1.75 23.43 -7.71
N ILE A 302 -2.15 24.60 -7.22
CA ILE A 302 -3.11 24.74 -6.12
C ILE A 302 -4.36 25.46 -6.61
N ASP A 303 -5.45 24.70 -6.80
CA ASP A 303 -6.76 25.18 -7.22
C ASP A 303 -7.79 24.98 -6.09
N ALA A 304 -7.73 25.89 -5.11
CA ALA A 304 -8.51 25.79 -3.88
C ALA A 304 -9.95 26.35 -3.98
N ASP A 305 -10.41 26.70 -5.19
CA ASP A 305 -11.76 27.24 -5.45
C ASP A 305 -12.49 26.58 -6.65
N GLN A 306 -11.98 25.48 -7.20
CA GLN A 306 -12.50 24.93 -8.46
C GLN A 306 -13.98 24.49 -8.43
N ILE A 307 -14.54 24.18 -7.25
CA ILE A 307 -15.91 23.64 -7.17
C ILE A 307 -16.95 24.76 -6.95
N VAL A 308 -17.58 25.15 -8.05
CA VAL A 308 -18.79 25.99 -8.09
C VAL A 308 -20.04 25.17 -7.71
N GLN A 309 -20.05 24.55 -6.52
CA GLN A 309 -21.31 24.08 -5.95
C GLN A 309 -21.98 25.22 -5.20
N VAL A 310 -23.09 25.71 -5.76
CA VAL A 310 -23.90 26.79 -5.19
C VAL A 310 -24.32 26.40 -3.76
N GLY A 311 -23.76 27.10 -2.77
CA GLY A 311 -24.08 26.90 -1.35
C GLY A 311 -23.10 26.02 -0.56
N SER A 312 -21.97 25.60 -1.15
CA SER A 312 -20.89 24.95 -0.38
C SER A 312 -20.26 25.95 0.60
N ALA A 313 -20.25 25.59 1.88
CA ALA A 313 -19.52 26.30 2.93
C ALA A 313 -18.09 25.74 3.13
N ALA A 314 -17.63 24.87 2.24
CA ALA A 314 -16.31 24.27 2.36
C ALA A 314 -15.21 25.34 2.35
N PRO A 315 -14.13 25.16 3.12
CA PRO A 315 -12.99 26.07 3.07
C PRO A 315 -12.47 26.18 1.64
N ARG A 316 -12.32 27.42 1.15
CA ARG A 316 -11.67 27.71 -0.14
C ARG A 316 -10.15 27.67 0.01
N SER A 317 -9.65 26.58 0.60
CA SER A 317 -8.24 26.43 0.94
C SER A 317 -7.73 25.03 0.66
N ALA A 318 -6.51 24.92 0.18
CA ALA A 318 -5.75 23.68 0.17
C ALA A 318 -4.59 23.82 1.16
N THR A 319 -4.29 22.77 1.93
CA THR A 319 -3.34 22.84 3.04
C THR A 319 -2.16 21.89 2.81
N ILE A 320 -0.96 22.37 3.07
CA ILE A 320 0.26 21.57 3.22
C ILE A 320 0.69 21.67 4.68
N ARG A 321 0.86 20.54 5.35
CA ARG A 321 1.24 20.48 6.77
C ARG A 321 2.13 19.27 7.08
N GLY A 322 2.57 19.20 8.35
CA GLY A 322 3.47 18.17 8.84
C GLY A 322 4.90 18.72 8.98
N GLY A 323 5.89 17.98 8.50
CA GLY A 323 7.29 18.39 8.48
C GLY A 323 7.59 19.49 7.46
N ASP A 324 8.73 20.16 7.68
CA ASP A 324 9.13 21.34 6.91
C ASP A 324 9.31 21.01 5.42
N LEU A 325 8.88 21.92 4.55
CA LEU A 325 9.05 21.84 3.10
C LEU A 325 10.18 22.76 2.64
N THR A 326 11.24 22.18 2.07
CA THR A 326 12.23 22.93 1.28
C THR A 326 11.88 22.88 -0.21
N ALA A 327 11.41 23.98 -0.78
CA ALA A 327 10.96 24.05 -2.18
C ALA A 327 12.00 24.75 -3.07
N SER A 328 12.35 24.12 -4.19
CA SER A 328 13.26 24.67 -5.20
C SER A 328 12.63 24.84 -6.58
N GLY A 329 11.38 24.36 -6.76
CA GLY A 329 10.62 24.39 -8.01
C GLY A 329 9.54 25.45 -8.04
N VAL A 330 8.43 25.17 -8.72
CA VAL A 330 7.32 26.11 -8.92
C VAL A 330 6.19 25.83 -7.91
N ILE A 331 5.69 26.87 -7.26
CA ILE A 331 4.43 26.86 -6.53
C ILE A 331 3.50 27.86 -7.19
N HIS A 332 2.40 27.36 -7.72
CA HIS A 332 1.39 28.15 -8.40
C HIS A 332 0.06 28.02 -7.68
N VAL A 333 -0.52 29.16 -7.30
CA VAL A 333 -1.82 29.24 -6.66
C VAL A 333 -2.80 29.89 -7.62
N ASP A 334 -3.55 29.07 -8.35
CA ASP A 334 -4.53 29.49 -9.36
C ASP A 334 -5.72 30.21 -8.71
N SER A 335 -6.23 29.65 -7.61
CA SER A 335 -7.48 30.10 -7.00
C SER A 335 -7.56 29.74 -5.51
N GLY A 336 -8.41 30.45 -4.78
CA GLY A 336 -8.67 30.17 -3.36
C GLY A 336 -7.50 30.56 -2.45
N THR A 337 -7.14 29.73 -1.48
CA THR A 337 -6.05 30.00 -0.53
C THR A 337 -5.15 28.77 -0.35
N ALA A 338 -3.89 28.87 -0.78
CA ALA A 338 -2.86 27.92 -0.34
C ALA A 338 -2.50 28.21 1.13
N VAL A 339 -2.55 27.19 1.99
CA VAL A 339 -2.18 27.28 3.40
C VAL A 339 -0.96 26.40 3.65
N PHE A 340 0.11 27.00 4.16
CA PHE A 340 1.29 26.28 4.64
C PHE A 340 1.27 26.32 6.17
N GLU A 341 0.84 25.21 6.78
CA GLU A 341 0.95 25.02 8.24
C GLU A 341 2.34 24.49 8.63
N ALA A 342 3.01 23.79 7.71
CA ALA A 342 4.42 23.47 7.81
C ALA A 342 5.28 24.71 7.53
N ASP A 343 6.51 24.72 8.05
CA ASP A 343 7.50 25.73 7.67
C ASP A 343 7.85 25.56 6.18
N LEU A 344 7.94 26.69 5.47
CA LEU A 344 8.34 26.73 4.07
C LEU A 344 9.70 27.40 3.94
N HIS A 345 10.68 26.69 3.37
CA HIS A 345 11.91 27.29 2.86
C HIS A 345 11.92 27.27 1.33
N ALA A 346 11.60 28.41 0.71
CA ALA A 346 11.74 28.59 -0.73
C ALA A 346 13.18 28.99 -1.07
N THR A 347 13.90 28.10 -1.74
CA THR A 347 15.31 28.31 -2.09
C THR A 347 15.46 29.35 -3.22
N SER A 348 16.69 29.74 -3.51
CA SER A 348 16.97 30.72 -4.58
C SER A 348 16.51 30.33 -5.99
N SER A 349 16.16 29.06 -6.23
CA SER A 349 15.61 28.62 -7.53
C SER A 349 14.10 28.52 -7.54
N ALA A 350 13.43 28.66 -6.39
CA ALA A 350 11.99 28.56 -6.29
C ALA A 350 11.27 29.71 -7.01
N SER A 351 10.07 29.43 -7.53
CA SER A 351 9.17 30.43 -8.09
C SER A 351 7.77 30.27 -7.52
N ILE A 352 7.31 31.28 -6.78
CA ILE A 352 5.97 31.33 -6.21
C ILE A 352 5.15 32.34 -7.01
N THR A 353 4.05 31.91 -7.61
CA THR A 353 3.09 32.77 -8.31
C THR A 353 1.71 32.59 -7.70
N VAL A 354 1.07 33.71 -7.36
CA VAL A 354 -0.29 33.75 -6.83
C VAL A 354 -1.14 34.57 -7.79
N ASP A 355 -2.17 33.96 -8.35
CA ASP A 355 -3.07 34.63 -9.29
C ASP A 355 -3.94 35.70 -8.61
N SER A 356 -4.54 36.60 -9.39
CA SER A 356 -5.18 37.82 -8.87
C SER A 356 -6.35 37.60 -7.91
N ASP A 357 -6.98 36.42 -7.98
CA ASP A 357 -8.09 36.02 -7.09
C ASP A 357 -7.68 34.94 -6.07
N ALA A 358 -6.40 34.58 -6.04
CA ALA A 358 -5.81 33.61 -5.14
C ALA A 358 -5.13 34.28 -3.93
N ARG A 359 -4.78 33.46 -2.95
CA ARG A 359 -4.05 33.88 -1.75
C ARG A 359 -3.08 32.79 -1.33
N ILE A 360 -2.02 33.21 -0.68
CA ILE A 360 -1.12 32.33 0.07
C ILE A 360 -1.10 32.76 1.54
N ARG A 361 -1.14 31.79 2.44
CA ARG A 361 -1.12 31.98 3.89
C ARG A 361 -0.05 31.07 4.49
N PHE A 362 0.84 31.67 5.28
CA PHE A 362 1.85 30.96 6.06
C PHE A 362 1.41 30.98 7.52
N ASP A 363 1.03 29.80 8.03
CA ASP A 363 0.78 29.58 9.45
C ASP A 363 2.06 29.07 10.15
N GLY A 364 2.96 28.41 9.40
CA GLY A 364 4.36 28.16 9.79
C GLY A 364 5.33 29.29 9.39
N ASP A 365 6.61 29.13 9.73
CA ASP A 365 7.66 30.08 9.34
C ASP A 365 7.92 29.99 7.82
N ALA A 366 8.04 31.14 7.16
CA ALA A 366 8.36 31.22 5.74
C ALA A 366 9.70 31.91 5.52
N VAL A 367 10.68 31.17 4.99
CA VAL A 367 11.98 31.67 4.55
C VAL A 367 11.99 31.70 3.03
N ILE A 368 12.11 32.90 2.46
CA ILE A 368 12.20 33.10 1.01
C ILE A 368 13.61 33.63 0.71
N ASP A 369 14.46 32.80 0.10
CA ASP A 369 15.85 33.15 -0.16
C ASP A 369 15.98 34.32 -1.14
N SER A 370 17.08 35.08 -1.01
CA SER A 370 17.44 36.13 -1.97
C SER A 370 17.78 35.53 -3.33
N GLY A 371 16.76 35.32 -4.18
CA GLY A 371 16.88 34.66 -5.48
C GLY A 371 15.57 34.00 -5.90
N ALA A 372 14.75 33.57 -4.93
CA ALA A 372 13.42 33.05 -5.21
C ALA A 372 12.56 34.11 -5.90
N ALA A 373 11.83 33.72 -6.94
CA ALA A 373 10.83 34.59 -7.56
C ALA A 373 9.52 34.53 -6.76
N PHE A 374 8.91 35.69 -6.51
CA PHE A 374 7.64 35.79 -5.81
C PHE A 374 6.75 36.82 -6.51
N THR A 375 5.69 36.36 -7.17
CA THR A 375 4.77 37.19 -7.98
C THR A 375 3.35 37.12 -7.38
N LEU A 376 2.71 38.28 -7.27
CA LEU A 376 1.36 38.49 -6.72
C LEU A 376 0.45 39.21 -7.73
#